data_AF-A0A1M6U9D4-F1
#
_entry.id   AF-A0A1M6U9D4-F1
#
_cell.length_a   1.000
_cell.length_b   1.000
_cell.length_c   1.000
_cell.angle_alpha   90.00
_cell.angle_beta   90.00
_cell.angle_gamma   90.00
#
_symmetry.space_group_name_H-M   'P 1'
#
loop_
_entity.id
_entity.type
_entity.pdbx_description
1 polymer ?
#
loop_
_entity_poly.entity_id
_entity_poly.type
_entity_poly.pdbx_seq_one_letter_code
_entity_poly.pdbx_strand_id
1 'polypeptide(L)'
;MNKPRFDVRFDEDAYKEYMKLDNSVAEIVDKALEELEARADEVGKILVNKQSTKLHGCKEIKLRDAGIRIVFRVTNEKVNVLPIVYVLSIEKRADEVVFNLADKRLRRFKVRPDLKKHLSHSKRWELRRRGDKRPN
;
A
#
# COMPACT_ATOMS: atom_id res chain seq x y z
N MET A 1 -15.00 -13.20 -9.82
CA MET A 1 -14.28 -12.15 -9.06
C MET A 1 -14.95 -12.01 -7.72
N ASN A 2 -14.20 -12.14 -6.62
CA ASN A 2 -14.76 -11.99 -5.29
C ASN A 2 -15.05 -10.49 -5.06
N LYS A 3 -16.13 -10.16 -4.35
CA LYS A 3 -16.48 -8.76 -4.07
C LYS A 3 -15.38 -8.11 -3.22
N PRO A 4 -14.93 -6.87 -3.53
CA PRO A 4 -13.90 -6.23 -2.74
C PRO A 4 -14.36 -6.02 -1.29
N ARG A 5 -13.51 -6.40 -0.33
CA ARG A 5 -13.71 -6.21 1.12
C ARG A 5 -13.07 -4.92 1.63
N PHE A 6 -12.07 -4.40 0.91
CA PHE A 6 -11.30 -3.22 1.27
C PHE A 6 -11.21 -2.23 0.11
N ASP A 7 -11.01 -0.94 0.42
CA ASP A 7 -10.65 0.08 -0.57
C ASP A 7 -9.14 0.36 -0.45
N VAL A 8 -8.36 -0.02 -1.47
CA VAL A 8 -6.90 0.15 -1.45
C VAL A 8 -6.53 1.54 -1.95
N ARG A 9 -5.86 2.32 -1.11
CA ARG A 9 -5.43 3.70 -1.34
C ARG A 9 -3.93 3.84 -1.14
N PHE A 10 -3.33 4.82 -1.79
CA PHE A 10 -1.89 5.08 -1.68
C PHE A 10 -1.57 6.39 -0.98
N ASP A 11 -0.46 6.40 -0.25
CA ASP A 11 0.34 7.62 -0.10
C ASP A 11 0.78 8.12 -1.48
N GLU A 12 0.82 9.44 -1.65
CA GLU A 12 1.11 10.06 -2.94
C GLU A 12 2.46 9.58 -3.51
N ASP A 13 3.48 9.45 -2.66
CA ASP A 13 4.79 8.99 -3.09
C ASP A 13 4.82 7.47 -3.28
N ALA A 14 4.04 6.71 -2.52
CA ALA A 14 3.88 5.26 -2.74
C ALA A 14 3.21 4.97 -4.09
N TYR A 15 2.29 5.84 -4.53
CA TYR A 15 1.71 5.73 -5.87
C TYR A 15 2.77 5.98 -6.96
N LYS A 16 3.67 6.95 -6.76
CA LYS A 16 4.79 7.21 -7.69
C LYS A 16 5.75 6.02 -7.75
N GLU A 17 6.05 5.40 -6.61
CA GLU A 17 6.84 4.16 -6.53
C GLU A 17 6.20 3.04 -7.35
N TYR A 18 4.90 2.80 -7.14
CA TYR A 18 4.13 1.82 -7.90
C TYR A 18 4.13 2.08 -9.41
N MET A 19 3.98 3.34 -9.83
CA MET A 19 4.00 3.72 -11.25
C MET A 19 5.37 3.51 -11.92
N LYS A 20 6.47 3.58 -11.16
CA LYS A 20 7.84 3.41 -11.66
C LYS A 20 8.28 1.96 -11.81
N LEU A 21 7.47 1.01 -11.32
CA LEU A 21 7.78 -0.41 -11.48
C LEU A 21 7.76 -0.78 -12.96
N ASP A 22 8.71 -1.63 -13.36
CA ASP A 22 8.65 -2.28 -14.67
C ASP A 22 7.40 -3.17 -14.78
N ASN A 23 7.01 -3.51 -16.01
CA ASN A 23 5.74 -4.21 -16.24
C ASN A 23 5.68 -5.58 -15.57
N SER A 24 6.78 -6.35 -15.53
CA SER A 24 6.77 -7.70 -14.95
C SER A 24 6.67 -7.67 -13.43
N VAL A 25 7.42 -6.79 -12.76
CA VAL A 25 7.33 -6.58 -11.31
C VAL A 25 5.96 -6.05 -10.94
N ALA A 26 5.40 -5.16 -11.75
CA ALA A 26 4.15 -4.55 -11.42
C ALA A 26 2.94 -5.48 -11.58
N GLU A 27 2.95 -6.43 -12.52
CA GLU A 27 1.92 -7.49 -12.56
C GLU A 27 1.92 -8.33 -11.28
N ILE A 28 3.08 -8.55 -10.68
CA ILE A 28 3.20 -9.25 -9.39
C ILE A 28 2.65 -8.38 -8.25
N VAL A 29 2.95 -7.07 -8.28
CA VAL A 29 2.39 -6.11 -7.32
C VAL A 29 0.88 -5.98 -7.46
N ASP A 30 0.33 -5.98 -8.67
CA ASP A 30 -1.11 -5.90 -8.93
C ASP A 30 -1.87 -7.08 -8.29
N LYS A 31 -1.32 -8.30 -8.39
CA LYS A 31 -1.89 -9.48 -7.71
C LYS A 31 -1.87 -9.32 -6.18
N ALA A 32 -0.82 -8.71 -5.64
CA ALA A 32 -0.74 -8.45 -4.21
C ALA A 32 -1.74 -7.38 -3.76
N LEU A 33 -1.98 -6.34 -4.58
CA LEU A 33 -2.97 -5.31 -4.31
C LEU A 33 -4.41 -5.84 -4.45
N GLU A 34 -4.66 -6.75 -5.39
CA GLU A 34 -5.92 -7.50 -5.49
C GLU A 34 -6.17 -8.34 -4.23
N GLU A 35 -5.13 -9.02 -3.73
CA GLU A 35 -5.20 -9.77 -2.48
C GLU A 35 -5.50 -8.86 -1.27
N LEU A 36 -4.94 -7.64 -1.23
CA LEU A 36 -5.28 -6.64 -0.22
C LEU A 36 -6.73 -6.19 -0.32
N GLU A 37 -7.25 -5.96 -1.53
CA GLU A 37 -8.65 -5.60 -1.74
C GLU A 37 -9.60 -6.70 -1.22
N ALA A 38 -9.20 -7.96 -1.30
CA ALA A 38 -9.98 -9.11 -0.86
C ALA A 38 -9.84 -9.44 0.64
N ARG A 39 -8.65 -9.31 1.24
CA ARG A 39 -8.37 -9.87 2.58
C ARG A 39 -7.18 -9.23 3.31
N ALA A 40 -7.00 -7.91 3.22
CA ALA A 40 -5.89 -7.20 3.89
C ALA A 40 -5.78 -7.40 5.41
N ASP A 41 -6.88 -7.74 6.08
CA ASP A 41 -6.93 -8.11 7.50
C ASP A 41 -6.29 -9.48 7.79
N GLU A 42 -6.27 -10.39 6.82
CA GLU A 42 -5.75 -11.75 6.96
C GLU A 42 -4.32 -11.92 6.40
N VAL A 43 -3.87 -10.99 5.55
CA VAL A 43 -2.57 -11.10 4.86
C VAL A 43 -1.51 -10.16 5.40
N GLY A 44 -0.25 -10.46 5.02
CA GLY A 44 0.93 -9.71 5.41
C GLY A 44 1.40 -10.03 6.83
N LYS A 45 2.67 -9.69 7.09
CA LYS A 45 3.26 -9.82 8.42
C LYS A 45 3.09 -8.51 9.19
N ILE A 46 2.59 -8.58 10.42
CA ILE A 46 2.50 -7.41 11.31
C ILE A 46 3.91 -6.88 11.60
N LEU A 47 4.08 -5.57 11.44
CA LEU A 47 5.31 -4.87 11.77
C LEU A 47 5.30 -4.42 13.22
N VAL A 48 6.45 -4.59 13.87
CA VAL A 48 6.71 -4.10 15.23
C VAL A 48 7.58 -2.84 15.16
N ASN A 49 7.56 -2.06 16.24
CA ASN A 49 8.49 -0.94 16.37
C ASN A 49 9.93 -1.46 16.46
N LYS A 50 10.84 -0.76 15.79
CA LYS A 50 12.29 -0.95 15.88
C LYS A 50 12.93 0.31 16.47
N GLN A 51 14.26 0.29 16.59
CA GLN A 51 15.02 1.46 17.02
C GLN A 51 14.88 2.60 15.99
N SER A 52 15.01 2.30 14.70
CA SER A 52 14.97 3.28 13.60
C SER A 52 13.56 3.65 13.10
N THR A 53 12.57 2.78 13.27
CA THR A 53 11.22 2.96 12.68
C THR A 53 10.11 2.58 13.67
N LYS A 54 8.98 3.28 13.63
CA LYS A 54 7.81 3.08 14.52
C LYS A 54 6.58 2.66 13.73
N LEU A 55 6.66 1.46 13.15
CA LEU A 55 5.66 0.89 12.24
C LEU A 55 4.61 0.00 12.91
N HIS A 56 4.44 0.07 14.23
CA HIS A 56 3.35 -0.65 14.90
C HIS A 56 1.98 -0.30 14.32
N GLY A 57 1.18 -1.33 14.04
CA GLY A 57 -0.13 -1.24 13.38
C GLY A 57 -0.05 -1.21 11.84
N CYS A 58 1.14 -1.36 11.25
CA CYS A 58 1.32 -1.62 9.83
C CYS A 58 1.61 -3.11 9.58
N LYS A 59 1.49 -3.52 8.32
CA LYS A 59 1.83 -4.85 7.83
C LYS A 59 2.76 -4.75 6.62
N GLU A 60 3.52 -5.80 6.37
CA GLU A 60 4.34 -5.97 5.17
C GLU A 60 3.93 -7.20 4.35
N ILE A 61 3.95 -7.08 3.02
CA ILE A 61 3.99 -8.21 2.09
C ILE A 61 5.39 -8.26 1.46
N LYS A 62 5.95 -9.47 1.36
CA LYS A 62 7.26 -9.73 0.73
C LYS A 62 7.04 -10.50 -0.56
N LEU A 63 7.19 -9.82 -1.69
CA LEU A 63 7.19 -10.43 -3.01
C LEU A 63 8.61 -10.88 -3.32
N ARG A 64 8.98 -12.06 -2.82
CA ARG A 64 10.37 -12.56 -2.85
C ARG A 64 10.91 -12.63 -4.27
N ASP A 65 10.12 -13.18 -5.18
CA ASP A 65 10.54 -13.41 -6.57
C ASP A 65 10.72 -12.10 -7.34
N ALA A 66 9.96 -11.07 -6.99
CA ALA A 66 10.08 -9.73 -7.55
C ALA A 66 11.11 -8.85 -6.82
N GLY A 67 11.64 -9.29 -5.67
CA GLY A 67 12.51 -8.47 -4.83
C GLY A 67 11.85 -7.21 -4.27
N ILE A 68 10.52 -7.19 -4.07
CA ILE A 68 9.74 -6.03 -3.61
C ILE A 68 9.15 -6.26 -2.20
N ARG A 69 9.04 -5.18 -1.42
CA ARG A 69 8.21 -5.11 -0.22
C ARG A 69 7.12 -4.07 -0.39
N ILE A 70 5.92 -4.41 0.08
CA ILE A 70 4.78 -3.49 0.19
C ILE A 70 4.52 -3.28 1.68
N VAL A 71 4.54 -2.05 2.16
CA VAL A 71 4.16 -1.70 3.53
C VAL A 71 2.82 -0.99 3.51
N PHE A 72 1.86 -1.45 4.30
CA PHE A 72 0.50 -0.92 4.31
C PHE A 72 -0.09 -0.91 5.72
N ARG A 73 -1.21 -0.21 5.88
CA ARG A 73 -2.01 -0.16 7.11
C ARG A 73 -3.50 -0.32 6.79
N VAL A 74 -4.18 -1.20 7.51
CA VAL A 74 -5.65 -1.21 7.53
C VAL A 74 -6.11 -0.09 8.48
N THR A 75 -6.98 0.77 8.00
CA THR A 75 -7.48 1.94 8.75
C THR A 75 -8.91 1.70 9.21
N ASN A 76 -9.36 2.48 10.20
CA ASN A 76 -10.76 2.47 10.63
C ASN A 76 -11.65 3.35 9.72
N GLU A 77 -11.05 4.14 8.84
CA GLU A 77 -11.75 4.99 7.88
C GLU A 77 -12.32 4.15 6.74
N LYS A 78 -13.44 4.62 6.18
CA LYS A 78 -14.15 3.92 5.11
C LYS A 78 -14.46 4.86 3.95
N VAL A 79 -14.38 4.34 2.74
CA VAL A 79 -15.02 4.93 1.56
C VAL A 79 -16.22 4.05 1.19
N ASN A 80 -17.39 4.68 1.04
CA ASN A 80 -18.68 4.00 0.96
C ASN A 80 -18.92 3.13 2.20
N VAL A 81 -18.56 1.84 2.15
CA VAL A 81 -18.69 0.87 3.24
C VAL A 81 -17.42 0.06 3.49
N LEU A 82 -16.38 0.23 2.66
CA LEU A 82 -15.16 -0.58 2.69
C LEU A 82 -14.09 0.09 3.56
N PRO A 83 -13.47 -0.63 4.52
CA PRO A 83 -12.30 -0.13 5.23
C PRO A 83 -11.14 0.15 4.28
N ILE A 84 -10.38 1.20 4.56
CA ILE A 84 -9.29 1.60 3.69
C ILE A 84 -8.01 0.87 4.07
N VAL A 85 -7.36 0.30 3.06
CA VAL A 85 -5.98 -0.18 3.12
C VAL A 85 -5.09 0.91 2.55
N TYR A 86 -4.30 1.54 3.40
CA TYR A 86 -3.42 2.63 3.00
C TYR A 86 -2.00 2.11 2.78
N VAL A 87 -1.58 2.04 1.52
CA VAL A 87 -0.23 1.66 1.10
C VAL A 87 0.73 2.82 1.36
N LEU A 88 1.72 2.56 2.22
CA LEU A 88 2.70 3.54 2.67
C LEU A 88 3.98 3.51 1.83
N SER A 89 4.41 2.36 1.34
CA SER A 89 5.57 2.27 0.45
C SER A 89 5.57 0.97 -0.35
N ILE A 90 6.15 1.03 -1.55
CA ILE A 90 6.45 -0.12 -2.41
C ILE A 90 7.87 0.04 -2.92
N GLU A 91 8.80 -0.72 -2.35
CA GLU A 91 10.22 -0.53 -2.68
C GLU A 91 11.01 -1.84 -2.68
N LYS A 92 12.23 -1.78 -3.22
CA LYS A 92 13.15 -2.92 -3.27
C LYS A 92 13.44 -3.48 -1.88
N ARG A 93 13.44 -4.80 -1.78
CA ARG A 93 13.64 -5.55 -0.53
C ARG A 93 15.04 -5.38 0.08
N ALA A 94 16.05 -5.24 -0.77
CA ALA A 94 17.45 -5.12 -0.33
C ALA A 94 17.69 -3.83 0.46
N ASP A 95 16.74 -2.89 0.44
CA ASP A 95 16.87 -1.59 1.06
C ASP A 95 16.02 -1.49 2.35
N GLU A 96 16.60 -0.91 3.40
CA GLU A 96 15.84 -0.52 4.60
C GLU A 96 15.01 0.76 4.36
N VAL A 97 15.28 1.50 3.28
CA VAL A 97 14.56 2.70 2.85
C VAL A 97 13.06 2.48 2.80
N VAL A 98 12.58 1.30 2.40
CA VAL A 98 11.14 0.97 2.37
C VAL A 98 10.45 1.20 3.73
N PHE A 99 11.12 0.86 4.83
CA PHE A 99 10.58 1.04 6.18
C PHE A 99 10.73 2.49 6.66
N ASN A 100 11.82 3.16 6.31
CA ASN A 100 12.05 4.56 6.66
C ASN A 100 11.04 5.49 5.97
N LEU A 101 10.78 5.25 4.67
CA LEU A 101 9.74 5.95 3.91
C LEU A 101 8.35 5.68 4.51
N ALA A 102 8.05 4.42 4.83
CA ALA A 102 6.80 4.07 5.49
C ALA A 102 6.64 4.76 6.85
N ASP A 103 7.69 4.84 7.68
CA ASP A 103 7.63 5.49 8.99
C ASP A 103 7.35 6.99 8.85
N LYS A 104 8.07 7.66 7.95
CA LYS A 104 7.86 9.09 7.65
C LYS A 104 6.42 9.36 7.21
N ARG A 105 5.90 8.55 6.28
CA ARG A 105 4.52 8.66 5.76
C ARG A 105 3.48 8.33 6.82
N LEU A 106 3.74 7.32 7.65
CA LEU A 106 2.86 6.94 8.76
C LEU A 106 2.77 8.06 9.81
N ARG A 107 3.86 8.74 10.14
CA ARG A 107 3.84 9.88 11.05
C ARG A 107 2.94 10.99 10.53
N ARG A 108 3.10 11.37 9.26
CA ARG A 108 2.22 12.36 8.60
C ARG A 108 0.76 11.92 8.60
N PHE A 109 0.52 10.64 8.29
CA PHE A 109 -0.82 10.06 8.30
C PHE A 109 -1.49 10.18 9.68
N LYS A 110 -0.76 9.87 10.77
CA LYS A 110 -1.30 9.87 12.14
C LYS A 110 -1.68 11.25 12.66
N VAL A 111 -0.95 12.30 12.26
CA VAL A 111 -1.17 13.67 12.76
C VAL A 111 -2.04 14.52 11.84
N ARG A 112 -2.56 13.94 10.75
CA ARG A 112 -3.31 14.68 9.74
C ARG A 112 -4.71 15.04 10.24
N PRO A 113 -5.07 16.34 10.31
CA PRO A 113 -6.38 16.77 10.80
C PRO A 113 -7.51 16.48 9.79
N ASP A 114 -7.20 16.48 8.49
CA ASP A 114 -8.14 16.26 7.40
C ASP A 114 -8.14 14.82 6.85
N LEU A 115 -7.82 13.84 7.71
CA LEU A 115 -7.54 12.46 7.30
C LEU A 115 -8.61 11.86 6.38
N LYS A 116 -9.90 12.01 6.74
CA LYS A 116 -11.01 11.48 5.95
C LYS A 116 -11.08 12.09 4.55
N LYS A 117 -10.88 13.41 4.45
CA LYS A 117 -10.84 14.14 3.16
C LYS A 117 -9.62 13.73 2.34
N HIS A 118 -8.45 13.60 2.96
CA HIS A 118 -7.24 13.12 2.29
C HIS A 118 -7.45 11.72 1.73
N LEU A 119 -8.00 10.81 2.53
CA LEU A 119 -8.24 9.43 2.12
C LEU A 119 -9.25 9.32 0.97
N SER A 120 -10.33 10.11 0.97
CA SER A 120 -11.33 10.08 -0.10
C SER A 120 -10.76 10.53 -1.46
N HIS A 121 -9.78 11.45 -1.46
CA HIS A 121 -9.15 11.98 -2.68
C HIS A 121 -7.82 11.29 -3.04
N SER A 122 -7.27 10.47 -2.14
CA SER A 122 -6.05 9.74 -2.42
C SER A 122 -6.25 8.71 -3.54
N LYS A 123 -5.17 8.41 -4.25
CA LYS A 123 -5.22 7.52 -5.43
C LYS A 123 -5.71 6.15 -4.98
N ARG A 124 -6.82 5.70 -5.57
CA ARG A 124 -7.36 4.36 -5.42
C ARG A 124 -6.60 3.42 -6.35
N TRP A 125 -6.27 2.23 -5.86
CA TRP A 125 -5.87 1.14 -6.75
C TRP A 125 -7.11 0.59 -7.45
N GLU A 126 -7.03 0.45 -8.76
CA GLU A 126 -8.06 -0.19 -9.56
C GLU A 126 -7.36 -1.21 -10.46
N LEU A 127 -7.95 -2.39 -10.58
CA LEU A 127 -7.43 -3.43 -11.46
C LEU A 127 -7.37 -2.90 -12.89
N ARG A 128 -6.16 -2.77 -13.41
CA ARG A 128 -5.92 -2.37 -14.79
C ARG A 128 -6.41 -3.46 -15.72
N ARG A 129 -7.28 -3.12 -16.66
CA ARG A 129 -7.70 -4.06 -17.70
C ARG A 129 -6.57 -4.18 -18.73
N ARG A 130 -6.41 -5.34 -19.36
CA ARG A 130 -5.42 -5.53 -20.44
C ARG A 130 -5.60 -4.39 -21.46
N GLY A 131 -4.58 -3.55 -21.62
CA GLY A 131 -4.60 -2.38 -22.51
C GLY A 131 -4.34 -1.04 -21.81
N ASP A 132 -4.46 -0.96 -20.49
CA ASP A 132 -4.19 0.28 -19.73
C ASP A 132 -2.68 0.59 -19.71
N LYS A 133 -2.21 1.42 -20.65
CA LYS A 133 -0.82 1.87 -20.70
C LYS A 133 -0.46 2.64 -19.42
N ARG A 134 0.73 2.38 -18.86
CA ARG A 134 1.34 3.30 -17.89
C ARG A 134 1.66 4.60 -18.64
N PRO A 135 1.40 5.78 -18.06
CA PRO A 135 1.99 7.00 -18.60
C PRO A 135 3.51 6.81 -18.58
N ASN A 136 4.14 6.99 -19.75
CA ASN A 136 5.60 7.01 -19.89
C ASN A 136 6.22 8.08 -19.01
#